data_AF-A0A9P8PQY5-F1
#
_entry.id   AF-A0A9P8PQY5-F1
#
_cell.length_a   1.000
_cell.length_b   1.000
_cell.length_c   1.000
_cell.angle_alpha   90.00
_cell.angle_beta   90.00
_cell.angle_gamma   90.00
#
_symmetry.space_group_name_H-M   'P 1'
#
loop_
_entity.id
_entity.type
_entity.pdbx_description
1 polymer ?
#
loop_
_entity_poly.entity_id
_entity_poly.type
_entity_poly.pdbx_seq_one_letter_code
_entity_poly.pdbx_strand_id
1 'polypeptide(L)'
;MFGPFRPCAVLQAVKTKTKLITAVKKGVVLPDKEKFEAKWKKKMRTKYSQPLQGHSARVMVSNMLKIPLEQVPEVNSMTAFSPAQLKSLFKTKVQRLKYNILGTNAVQLQDSKVVNEKTQKFLDREDLARAMEMAHLAGKNGVFAYGTIMKFLAKEGRLNMIWELLNQHVKKRGLRPDGRMLTIFFDAFAKAKHPNTNTPKITENQAVLVYEFLLLELCKQEPVANIFHINTAMKALRLAGKHELAIRIFNRLKDYNVKPDSFTYTEYFLSLRYSNNYTEAVREAEKQFRAAQRRKVKLDVQLVQAYSSIFVFSDDLRLQERGLLILRRWFDVCPEPEIDISVDYDTIDTNISVGSGSDTPRRLADDVDPSTILLPKSEINQCGTRFEANEQIENRHATLCQYFNVHRN
;
A
#
# COMPACT_ATOMS: atom_id res chain seq x y z
N MET A 1 -29.34 21.29 21.03
CA MET A 1 -29.44 21.04 22.49
C MET A 1 -28.12 20.49 22.99
N PHE A 2 -27.25 21.35 23.51
CA PHE A 2 -26.02 20.95 24.20
C PHE A 2 -26.34 20.84 25.70
N GLY A 3 -26.22 19.64 26.26
CA GLY A 3 -26.44 19.40 27.69
C GLY A 3 -25.30 19.96 28.56
N PRO A 4 -25.55 20.23 29.86
CA PRO A 4 -24.66 21.01 30.71
C PRO A 4 -23.39 20.21 31.05
N PHE A 5 -22.24 20.86 30.86
CA PHE A 5 -20.96 20.44 31.40
C PHE A 5 -21.08 20.22 32.90
N ARG A 6 -20.78 19.00 33.37
CA ARG A 6 -20.70 18.67 34.80
C ARG A 6 -19.57 19.49 35.47
N PRO A 7 -19.83 20.37 36.46
CA PRO A 7 -18.80 21.18 37.14
C PRO A 7 -17.84 20.37 38.02
N CYS A 8 -18.12 19.07 38.25
CA CYS A 8 -17.47 18.28 39.29
C CYS A 8 -16.00 17.92 38.96
N ALA A 9 -15.66 17.70 37.68
CA ALA A 9 -14.30 17.37 37.26
C ALA A 9 -13.36 18.59 37.31
N VAL A 10 -13.88 19.78 36.98
CA VAL A 10 -13.13 21.05 37.08
C VAL A 10 -12.88 21.39 38.54
N LEU A 11 -13.89 21.23 39.42
CA LEU A 11 -13.73 21.42 40.87
C LEU A 11 -12.73 20.42 41.50
N GLN A 12 -12.70 19.16 41.05
CA GLN A 12 -11.71 18.18 41.51
C GLN A 12 -10.29 18.50 41.00
N ALA A 13 -10.16 18.92 39.74
CA ALA A 13 -8.89 19.34 39.14
C ALA A 13 -8.34 20.62 39.79
N VAL A 14 -9.21 21.59 40.09
CA VAL A 14 -8.86 22.80 40.83
C VAL A 14 -8.45 22.45 42.26
N LYS A 15 -9.22 21.64 42.99
CA LYS A 15 -8.85 21.18 44.34
C LYS A 15 -7.50 20.43 44.38
N THR A 16 -7.19 19.63 43.35
CA THR A 16 -5.89 18.94 43.27
C THR A 16 -4.76 19.91 42.92
N LYS A 17 -4.99 20.88 42.03
CA LYS A 17 -4.01 21.93 41.71
C LYS A 17 -3.72 22.84 42.91
N THR A 18 -4.74 23.24 43.66
CA THR A 18 -4.60 24.01 44.90
C THR A 18 -3.83 23.22 45.95
N LYS A 19 -4.15 21.94 46.16
CA LYS A 19 -3.39 21.06 47.08
C LYS A 19 -1.93 20.89 46.67
N LEU A 20 -1.64 20.81 45.37
CA LEU A 20 -0.27 20.72 44.85
C LEU A 20 0.50 22.01 45.11
N ILE A 21 -0.12 23.16 44.88
CA ILE A 21 0.45 24.48 45.16
C ILE A 21 0.71 24.65 46.67
N THR A 22 -0.22 24.20 47.53
CA THR A 22 -0.04 24.24 48.98
C THR A 22 1.07 23.29 49.46
N ALA A 23 1.22 22.11 48.85
CA ALA A 23 2.29 21.16 49.17
C ALA A 23 3.67 21.69 48.77
N VAL A 24 3.77 22.32 47.59
CA VAL A 24 5.00 22.97 47.13
C VAL A 24 5.37 24.16 48.04
N LYS A 25 4.38 24.98 48.45
CA LYS A 25 4.59 26.07 49.43
C LYS A 25 5.02 25.59 50.82
N LYS A 26 4.72 24.34 51.18
CA LYS A 26 5.14 23.70 52.44
C LYS A 26 6.49 22.97 52.34
N GLY A 27 7.24 23.15 51.24
CA GLY A 27 8.54 22.51 51.05
C GLY A 27 8.48 20.99 50.83
N VAL A 28 7.30 20.45 50.49
CA VAL A 28 7.14 19.02 50.21
C VAL A 28 7.79 18.70 48.87
N VAL A 29 8.87 17.92 48.89
CA VAL A 29 9.47 17.36 47.69
C VAL A 29 8.43 16.50 46.99
N LEU A 30 7.99 16.95 45.81
CA LEU A 30 7.03 16.20 45.01
C LEU A 30 7.64 14.83 44.66
N PRO A 31 6.89 13.72 44.78
CA PRO A 31 7.37 12.43 44.35
C PRO A 31 7.80 12.54 42.90
N ASP A 32 9.03 12.11 42.61
CA ASP A 32 9.54 11.98 41.25
C ASP A 32 8.47 11.27 40.39
N LYS A 33 7.93 12.03 39.42
CA LYS A 33 6.78 11.63 38.61
C LYS A 33 7.07 10.32 37.89
N GLU A 34 8.31 10.11 37.47
CA GLU A 34 8.74 8.88 36.82
C GLU A 34 8.75 7.70 37.80
N LYS A 35 9.25 7.88 39.03
CA LYS A 35 9.22 6.84 40.07
C LYS A 35 7.79 6.48 40.49
N PHE A 36 6.90 7.48 40.62
CA PHE A 36 5.49 7.22 40.92
C PHE A 36 4.79 6.47 39.79
N GLU A 37 4.98 6.89 38.54
CA GLU A 37 4.46 6.20 37.35
C GLU A 37 4.99 4.77 37.25
N ALA A 38 6.29 4.56 37.52
CA ALA A 38 6.90 3.23 37.53
C ALA A 38 6.31 2.34 38.62
N LYS A 39 6.14 2.85 39.85
CA LYS A 39 5.52 2.13 40.97
C LYS A 39 4.06 1.79 40.68
N TRP A 40 3.30 2.74 40.10
CA TRP A 40 1.92 2.52 39.68
C TRP A 40 1.81 1.49 38.56
N LYS A 41 2.67 1.56 37.53
CA LYS A 41 2.79 0.55 36.47
C LYS A 41 3.10 -0.83 37.07
N LYS A 42 4.04 -0.94 38.02
CA LYS A 42 4.37 -2.19 38.71
C LYS A 42 3.19 -2.74 39.54
N LYS A 43 2.47 -1.88 40.26
CA LYS A 43 1.26 -2.26 41.02
C LYS A 43 0.14 -2.74 40.10
N MET A 44 -0.11 -2.02 39.00
CA MET A 44 -1.09 -2.42 38.00
C MET A 44 -0.68 -3.73 37.31
N ARG A 45 0.60 -3.91 36.96
CA ARG A 45 1.12 -5.19 36.45
C ARG A 45 0.83 -6.35 37.38
N THR A 46 1.09 -6.19 38.68
CA THR A 46 0.81 -7.23 39.69
C THR A 46 -0.69 -7.53 39.74
N LYS A 47 -1.53 -6.48 39.75
CA LYS A 47 -2.99 -6.61 39.74
C LYS A 47 -3.53 -7.30 38.48
N TYR A 48 -2.92 -7.09 37.32
CA TYR A 48 -3.38 -7.61 36.03
C TYR A 48 -2.57 -8.82 35.52
N SER A 49 -1.69 -9.35 36.38
CA SER A 49 -0.93 -10.57 36.11
C SER A 49 -1.82 -11.82 36.18
N GLN A 50 -2.83 -11.80 37.05
CA GLN A 50 -3.73 -12.92 37.26
C GLN A 50 -5.09 -12.70 36.58
N PRO A 51 -5.64 -13.76 35.96
CA PRO A 51 -6.98 -13.76 35.40
C PRO A 51 -8.05 -13.56 36.50
N LEU A 52 -9.28 -13.20 36.08
CA LEU A 52 -10.43 -13.26 36.98
C LEU A 52 -10.69 -14.71 37.38
N GLN A 53 -11.16 -14.91 38.62
CA GLN A 53 -11.66 -16.22 39.05
C GLN A 53 -12.79 -16.68 38.12
N GLY A 54 -12.80 -17.99 37.81
CA GLY A 54 -13.72 -18.57 36.81
C GLY A 54 -15.19 -18.28 37.10
N HIS A 55 -15.62 -18.39 38.36
CA HIS A 55 -16.99 -18.06 38.76
C HIS A 55 -17.33 -16.59 38.52
N SER A 56 -16.46 -15.65 38.94
CA SER A 56 -16.68 -14.22 38.71
C SER A 56 -16.74 -13.86 37.22
N ALA A 57 -15.92 -14.51 36.40
CA ALA A 57 -15.96 -14.32 34.95
C ALA A 57 -17.29 -14.80 34.35
N ARG A 58 -17.79 -15.97 34.76
CA ARG A 58 -19.09 -16.51 34.32
C ARG A 58 -20.25 -15.61 34.72
N VAL A 59 -20.25 -15.09 35.96
CA VAL A 59 -21.27 -14.12 36.43
C VAL A 59 -21.26 -12.84 35.59
N MET A 60 -20.08 -12.30 35.28
CA MET A 60 -20.00 -11.12 34.40
C MET A 60 -20.52 -11.40 32.99
N VAL A 61 -20.18 -12.55 32.40
CA VAL A 61 -20.65 -12.93 31.07
C VAL A 61 -22.16 -13.15 31.06
N SER A 62 -22.71 -13.84 32.06
CA SER A 62 -24.15 -14.04 32.26
C SER A 62 -24.91 -12.70 32.26
N ASN A 63 -24.44 -11.74 33.08
CA ASN A 63 -25.04 -10.41 33.17
C ASN A 63 -24.94 -9.62 31.86
N MET A 64 -23.80 -9.71 31.15
CA MET A 64 -23.57 -8.95 29.91
C MET A 64 -24.34 -9.52 28.72
N LEU A 65 -24.49 -10.84 28.64
CA LEU A 65 -25.17 -11.54 27.55
C LEU A 65 -26.64 -11.85 27.85
N LYS A 66 -27.09 -11.59 29.08
CA LYS A 66 -28.45 -11.90 29.57
C LYS A 66 -28.81 -13.38 29.41
N ILE A 67 -27.85 -14.26 29.72
CA ILE A 67 -28.02 -15.72 29.69
C ILE A 67 -27.93 -16.29 31.10
N PRO A 68 -28.68 -17.34 31.45
CA PRO A 68 -28.58 -18.01 32.75
C PRO A 68 -27.16 -18.46 33.07
N LEU A 69 -26.74 -18.36 34.34
CA LEU A 69 -25.36 -18.65 34.75
C LEU A 69 -24.95 -20.09 34.47
N GLU A 70 -25.92 -21.01 34.57
CA GLU A 70 -25.78 -22.45 34.33
C GLU A 70 -25.40 -22.74 32.88
N GLN A 71 -25.84 -21.89 31.95
CA GLN A 71 -25.58 -22.01 30.51
C GLN A 71 -24.28 -21.31 30.09
N VAL A 72 -23.64 -20.55 30.98
CA VAL A 72 -22.35 -19.91 30.67
C VAL A 72 -21.23 -20.94 30.81
N PRO A 73 -20.56 -21.36 29.72
CA PRO A 73 -19.39 -22.23 29.80
C PRO A 73 -18.23 -21.55 30.52
N GLU A 74 -17.15 -22.30 30.77
CA GLU A 74 -15.92 -21.69 31.28
C GLU A 74 -15.44 -20.57 30.33
N VAL A 75 -15.05 -19.44 30.90
CA VAL A 75 -14.64 -18.25 30.13
C VAL A 75 -13.13 -18.29 29.89
N ASN A 76 -12.72 -18.79 28.73
CA ASN A 76 -11.34 -18.94 28.31
C ASN A 76 -11.16 -18.65 26.79
N SER A 77 -9.96 -18.89 26.25
CA SER A 77 -9.64 -18.66 24.83
C SER A 77 -10.26 -19.68 23.86
N MET A 78 -10.76 -20.80 24.36
CA MET A 78 -11.39 -21.87 23.57
C MET A 78 -12.91 -21.78 23.57
N THR A 79 -13.49 -20.99 24.47
CA THR A 79 -14.95 -20.87 24.60
C THR A 79 -15.59 -20.41 23.29
N ALA A 80 -16.59 -21.13 22.80
CA ALA A 80 -17.31 -20.71 21.61
C ALA A 80 -18.22 -19.52 21.96
N PHE A 81 -17.88 -18.34 21.46
CA PHE A 81 -18.73 -17.16 21.49
C PHE A 81 -18.95 -16.68 20.06
N SER A 82 -20.18 -16.29 19.73
CA SER A 82 -20.46 -15.70 18.42
C SER A 82 -19.75 -14.35 18.25
N PRO A 83 -19.49 -13.90 17.01
CA PRO A 83 -18.90 -12.58 16.79
C PRO A 83 -19.67 -11.42 17.44
N ALA A 84 -21.00 -11.52 17.52
CA ALA A 84 -21.86 -10.55 18.20
C ALA A 84 -21.67 -10.56 19.73
N GLN A 85 -21.58 -11.76 20.33
CA GLN A 85 -21.29 -11.91 21.76
C GLN A 85 -19.90 -11.35 22.09
N LEU A 86 -18.86 -11.71 21.33
CA LEU A 86 -17.50 -11.17 21.50
C LEU A 86 -17.48 -9.64 21.41
N LYS A 87 -18.18 -9.06 20.42
CA LYS A 87 -18.31 -7.61 20.30
C LYS A 87 -18.96 -6.96 21.52
N SER A 88 -19.93 -7.61 22.15
CA SER A 88 -20.53 -7.13 23.40
C SER A 88 -19.56 -7.25 24.57
N LEU A 89 -18.93 -8.42 24.73
CA LEU A 89 -17.98 -8.70 25.82
C LEU A 89 -16.77 -7.76 25.79
N PHE A 90 -16.21 -7.46 24.62
CA PHE A 90 -15.06 -6.57 24.49
C PHE A 90 -15.37 -5.08 24.71
N LYS A 91 -16.64 -4.68 24.80
CA LYS A 91 -17.00 -3.31 25.24
C LYS A 91 -16.77 -3.08 26.74
N THR A 92 -16.58 -4.13 27.52
CA THR A 92 -16.34 -4.00 28.97
C THR A 92 -15.08 -3.18 29.26
N LYS A 93 -15.12 -2.38 30.34
CA LYS A 93 -13.92 -1.72 30.88
C LYS A 93 -13.06 -2.66 31.72
N VAL A 94 -13.56 -3.86 32.04
CA VAL A 94 -12.89 -4.83 32.91
C VAL A 94 -11.83 -5.62 32.12
N GLN A 95 -10.59 -5.13 32.15
CA GLN A 95 -9.47 -5.73 31.40
C GLN A 95 -9.23 -7.21 31.75
N ARG A 96 -9.37 -7.60 33.02
CA ARG A 96 -9.20 -9.00 33.44
C ARG A 96 -10.19 -9.95 32.74
N LEU A 97 -11.41 -9.50 32.41
CA LEU A 97 -12.38 -10.36 31.73
C LEU A 97 -11.94 -10.59 30.29
N LYS A 98 -11.43 -9.53 29.63
CA LYS A 98 -10.83 -9.65 28.30
C LYS A 98 -9.65 -10.61 28.30
N TYR A 99 -8.83 -10.56 29.34
CA TYR A 99 -7.69 -11.47 29.51
C TYR A 99 -8.12 -12.93 29.63
N ASN A 100 -9.19 -13.23 30.38
CA ASN A 100 -9.77 -14.57 30.42
C ASN A 100 -10.24 -15.02 29.03
N ILE A 101 -11.06 -14.20 28.34
CA ILE A 101 -11.61 -14.51 27.01
C ILE A 101 -10.51 -14.74 25.95
N LEU A 102 -9.37 -14.05 26.10
CA LEU A 102 -8.22 -14.14 25.20
C LEU A 102 -7.15 -15.14 25.67
N GLY A 103 -7.31 -15.72 26.86
CA GLY A 103 -6.31 -16.58 27.50
C GLY A 103 -4.94 -15.90 27.62
N THR A 104 -4.89 -14.64 28.03
CA THR A 104 -3.66 -13.84 28.15
C THR A 104 -3.57 -13.13 29.50
N ASN A 105 -2.52 -12.34 29.72
CA ASN A 105 -2.40 -11.45 30.88
C ASN A 105 -1.57 -10.19 30.53
N ALA A 106 -1.48 -9.24 31.46
CA ALA A 106 -0.77 -7.98 31.21
C ALA A 106 0.76 -8.13 31.04
N VAL A 107 1.35 -9.26 31.43
CA VAL A 107 2.78 -9.55 31.22
C VAL A 107 2.98 -10.09 29.81
N GLN A 108 2.18 -11.06 29.38
CA GLN A 108 2.23 -11.64 28.04
C GLN A 108 1.94 -10.61 26.93
N LEU A 109 1.04 -9.65 27.19
CA LEU A 109 0.77 -8.55 26.25
C LEU A 109 1.96 -7.58 26.05
N GLN A 110 3.02 -7.69 26.86
CA GLN A 110 4.24 -6.91 26.66
C GLN A 110 5.20 -7.55 25.66
N ASP A 111 5.02 -8.84 25.36
CA ASP A 111 5.86 -9.58 24.43
C ASP A 111 5.17 -9.67 23.06
N SER A 112 5.68 -8.91 22.09
CA SER A 112 5.16 -8.89 20.72
C SER A 112 5.14 -10.26 20.05
N LYS A 113 6.08 -11.16 20.39
CA LYS A 113 6.14 -12.51 19.83
C LYS A 113 4.99 -13.36 20.38
N VAL A 114 4.81 -13.36 21.71
CA VAL A 114 3.71 -14.09 22.37
C VAL A 114 2.34 -13.59 21.89
N VAL A 115 2.19 -12.26 21.78
CA VAL A 115 0.98 -11.64 21.23
C VAL A 115 0.71 -12.15 19.81
N ASN A 116 1.71 -12.13 18.93
CA ASN A 116 1.56 -12.59 17.55
C ASN A 116 1.26 -14.08 17.45
N GLU A 117 1.91 -14.95 18.24
CA GLU A 117 1.65 -16.39 18.26
C GLU A 117 0.20 -16.69 18.67
N LYS A 118 -0.32 -15.99 19.70
CA LYS A 118 -1.72 -16.14 20.11
C LYS A 118 -2.67 -15.58 19.05
N THR A 119 -2.35 -14.44 18.44
CA THR A 119 -3.12 -13.87 17.32
C THR A 119 -3.20 -14.85 16.16
N GLN A 120 -2.08 -15.50 15.78
CA GLN A 120 -2.06 -16.51 14.73
C GLN A 120 -2.98 -17.68 15.06
N LYS A 121 -2.93 -18.21 16.29
CA LYS A 121 -3.82 -19.29 16.74
C LYS A 121 -5.31 -18.94 16.65
N PHE A 122 -5.68 -17.67 16.83
CA PHE A 122 -7.06 -17.23 16.61
C PHE A 122 -7.42 -17.17 15.13
N LEU A 123 -6.51 -16.66 14.29
CA LEU A 123 -6.71 -16.60 12.83
C LEU A 123 -6.80 -18.00 12.20
N ASP A 124 -6.04 -18.97 12.70
CA ASP A 124 -6.10 -20.37 12.26
C ASP A 124 -7.47 -21.03 12.54
N ARG A 125 -8.26 -20.43 13.44
CA ARG A 125 -9.63 -20.84 13.80
C ARG A 125 -10.68 -19.88 13.23
N GLU A 126 -10.28 -18.98 12.34
CA GLU A 126 -11.12 -17.93 11.77
C GLU A 126 -11.76 -16.97 12.80
N ASP A 127 -11.18 -16.89 14.00
CA ASP A 127 -11.64 -15.99 15.08
C ASP A 127 -10.97 -14.61 14.97
N LEU A 128 -11.39 -13.86 13.96
CA LEU A 128 -10.89 -12.51 13.71
C LEU A 128 -11.18 -11.56 14.88
N ALA A 129 -12.30 -11.74 15.60
CA ALA A 129 -12.69 -10.85 16.69
C ALA A 129 -11.70 -10.92 17.86
N ARG A 130 -11.32 -12.13 18.29
CA ARG A 130 -10.27 -12.30 19.31
C ARG A 130 -8.90 -11.87 18.82
N ALA A 131 -8.55 -12.17 17.57
CA ALA A 131 -7.30 -11.74 16.97
C ALA A 131 -7.14 -10.20 17.02
N MET A 132 -8.18 -9.47 16.62
CA MET A 132 -8.22 -8.00 16.64
C MET A 132 -8.13 -7.44 18.05
N GLU A 133 -8.85 -8.01 19.02
CA GLU A 133 -8.80 -7.53 20.41
C GLU A 133 -7.44 -7.84 21.06
N MET A 134 -6.82 -8.99 20.77
CA MET A 134 -5.47 -9.34 21.24
C MET A 134 -4.45 -8.27 20.83
N ALA A 135 -4.40 -7.94 19.54
CA ALA A 135 -3.54 -6.87 19.03
C ALA A 135 -3.92 -5.50 19.63
N HIS A 136 -5.22 -5.26 19.82
CA HIS A 136 -5.72 -4.02 20.41
C HIS A 136 -5.23 -3.79 21.83
N LEU A 137 -5.26 -4.81 22.68
CA LEU A 137 -4.83 -4.70 24.08
C LEU A 137 -3.31 -4.59 24.21
N ALA A 138 -2.54 -5.18 23.29
CA ALA A 138 -1.09 -5.11 23.28
C ALA A 138 -0.53 -3.72 22.88
N GLY A 139 -1.35 -2.86 22.25
CA GLY A 139 -0.95 -1.50 21.88
C GLY A 139 0.26 -1.49 20.95
N LYS A 140 1.37 -0.86 21.37
CA LYS A 140 2.62 -0.82 20.59
C LYS A 140 3.19 -2.21 20.30
N ASN A 141 3.05 -3.15 21.24
CA ASN A 141 3.50 -4.53 21.06
C ASN A 141 2.55 -5.35 20.16
N GLY A 142 1.41 -4.78 19.79
CA GLY A 142 0.43 -5.37 18.87
C GLY A 142 0.67 -5.04 17.40
N VAL A 143 1.62 -4.16 17.05
CA VAL A 143 1.84 -3.72 15.65
C VAL A 143 2.17 -4.90 14.74
N PHE A 144 3.06 -5.81 15.18
CA PHE A 144 3.40 -6.99 14.40
C PHE A 144 2.21 -7.95 14.23
N ALA A 145 1.38 -8.09 15.26
CA ALA A 145 0.15 -8.87 15.21
C ALA A 145 -0.89 -8.26 14.27
N TYR A 146 -1.03 -6.92 14.24
CA TYR A 146 -1.84 -6.23 13.24
C TYR A 146 -1.37 -6.50 11.82
N GLY A 147 -0.05 -6.56 11.57
CA GLY A 147 0.49 -6.96 10.27
C GLY A 147 0.10 -8.39 9.89
N THR A 148 0.11 -9.32 10.86
CA THR A 148 -0.32 -10.71 10.65
C THR A 148 -1.83 -10.82 10.36
N ILE A 149 -2.67 -10.06 11.07
CA ILE A 149 -4.12 -9.98 10.78
C ILE A 149 -4.34 -9.38 9.38
N MET A 150 -3.62 -8.32 9.03
CA MET A 150 -3.70 -7.71 7.71
C MET A 150 -3.33 -8.70 6.60
N LYS A 151 -2.30 -9.55 6.82
CA LYS A 151 -1.92 -10.61 5.88
C LYS A 151 -3.03 -11.65 5.72
N PHE A 152 -3.71 -12.02 6.81
CA PHE A 152 -4.87 -12.92 6.76
C PHE A 152 -6.01 -12.28 5.93
N LEU A 153 -6.37 -11.04 6.21
CA LEU A 153 -7.40 -10.31 5.45
C LEU A 153 -7.06 -10.13 3.97
N ALA A 154 -5.76 -9.97 3.65
CA ALA A 154 -5.28 -9.90 2.28
C ALA A 154 -5.50 -11.21 1.52
N LYS A 155 -5.26 -12.36 2.15
CA LYS A 155 -5.56 -13.67 1.56
C LYS A 155 -7.05 -13.87 1.30
N GLU A 156 -7.91 -13.36 2.17
CA GLU A 156 -9.37 -13.38 1.98
C GLU A 156 -9.87 -12.32 0.99
N GLY A 157 -8.99 -11.43 0.50
CA GLY A 157 -9.36 -10.33 -0.39
C GLY A 157 -10.30 -9.28 0.24
N ARG A 158 -10.25 -9.13 1.58
CA ARG A 158 -11.08 -8.20 2.38
C ARG A 158 -10.43 -6.82 2.51
N LEU A 159 -10.24 -6.12 1.38
CA LEU A 159 -9.51 -4.85 1.31
C LEU A 159 -10.09 -3.73 2.20
N ASN A 160 -11.42 -3.66 2.35
CA ASN A 160 -12.07 -2.66 3.22
C ASN A 160 -11.65 -2.82 4.68
N MET A 161 -11.54 -4.07 5.15
CA MET A 161 -11.11 -4.37 6.52
C MET A 161 -9.61 -4.08 6.72
N ILE A 162 -8.78 -4.26 5.68
CA ILE A 162 -7.37 -3.87 5.71
C ILE A 162 -7.24 -2.36 5.95
N TRP A 163 -8.02 -1.56 5.22
CA TRP A 163 -8.06 -0.10 5.42
C TRP A 163 -8.57 0.29 6.80
N GLU A 164 -9.65 -0.34 7.27
CA GLU A 164 -10.20 -0.12 8.60
C GLU A 164 -9.18 -0.42 9.70
N LEU A 165 -8.49 -1.55 9.60
CA LEU A 165 -7.42 -1.95 10.51
C LEU A 165 -6.31 -0.90 10.56
N LEU A 166 -5.80 -0.47 9.40
CA LEU A 166 -4.76 0.54 9.33
C LEU A 166 -5.22 1.90 9.91
N ASN A 167 -6.40 2.37 9.52
CA ASN A 167 -6.87 3.71 9.91
C ASN A 167 -7.35 3.74 11.37
N GLN A 168 -8.25 2.83 11.75
CA GLN A 168 -8.90 2.85 13.05
C GLN A 168 -8.05 2.22 14.16
N HIS A 169 -7.35 1.13 13.87
CA HIS A 169 -6.63 0.37 14.89
C HIS A 169 -5.16 0.73 15.02
N VAL A 170 -4.54 1.27 13.96
CA VAL A 170 -3.14 1.70 14.00
C VAL A 170 -3.04 3.23 14.09
N LYS A 171 -3.45 3.96 13.05
CA LYS A 171 -3.23 5.42 12.96
C LYS A 171 -3.98 6.22 14.03
N LYS A 172 -5.30 6.04 14.19
CA LYS A 172 -6.10 6.77 15.20
C LYS A 172 -5.67 6.50 16.64
N ARG A 173 -4.90 5.44 16.89
CA ARG A 173 -4.36 5.09 18.21
C ARG A 173 -2.95 5.63 18.45
N GLY A 174 -2.39 6.41 17.51
CA GLY A 174 -1.02 6.91 17.59
C GLY A 174 0.03 5.80 17.45
N LEU A 175 -0.32 4.66 16.85
CA LEU A 175 0.65 3.62 16.50
C LEU A 175 1.24 3.90 15.12
N ARG A 176 2.52 3.57 14.93
CA ARG A 176 3.21 3.69 13.65
C ARG A 176 3.21 2.32 12.95
N PRO A 177 2.74 2.20 11.70
CA PRO A 177 2.91 0.98 10.93
C PRO A 177 4.41 0.72 10.72
N ASP A 178 4.82 -0.55 10.80
CA ASP A 178 6.18 -0.96 10.45
C ASP A 178 6.30 -1.24 8.94
N GLY A 179 7.53 -1.40 8.45
CA GLY A 179 7.76 -1.66 7.02
C GLY A 179 7.09 -2.94 6.53
N ARG A 180 7.01 -3.99 7.38
CA ARG A 180 6.30 -5.24 7.07
C ARG A 180 4.81 -4.99 6.83
N MET A 181 4.15 -4.21 7.69
CA MET A 181 2.74 -3.86 7.53
C MET A 181 2.51 -3.06 6.25
N LEU A 182 3.39 -2.09 5.94
CA LEU A 182 3.29 -1.33 4.69
C LEU A 182 3.45 -2.23 3.46
N THR A 183 4.42 -3.14 3.48
CA THR A 183 4.62 -4.14 2.42
C THR A 183 3.35 -4.96 2.22
N ILE A 184 2.77 -5.50 3.29
CA ILE A 184 1.54 -6.30 3.22
C ILE A 184 0.37 -5.46 2.69
N PHE A 185 0.24 -4.21 3.15
CA PHE A 185 -0.81 -3.30 2.71
C PHE A 185 -0.75 -3.07 1.21
N PHE A 186 0.37 -2.55 0.68
CA PHE A 186 0.48 -2.24 -0.74
C PHE A 186 0.41 -3.49 -1.62
N ASP A 187 1.02 -4.61 -1.19
CA ASP A 187 0.92 -5.88 -1.91
C ASP A 187 -0.53 -6.38 -2.00
N ALA A 188 -1.31 -6.25 -0.93
CA ALA A 188 -2.70 -6.69 -0.91
C ALA A 188 -3.52 -5.97 -1.98
N PHE A 189 -3.33 -4.66 -2.12
CA PHE A 189 -3.97 -3.88 -3.18
C PHE A 189 -3.40 -4.25 -4.55
N ALA A 190 -2.09 -4.27 -4.74
CA ALA A 190 -1.47 -4.59 -6.03
C ALA A 190 -1.80 -6.00 -6.57
N LYS A 191 -2.06 -6.96 -5.70
CA LYS A 191 -2.43 -8.35 -6.05
C LYS A 191 -3.95 -8.58 -6.05
N ALA A 192 -4.76 -7.58 -5.69
CA ALA A 192 -6.20 -7.72 -5.65
C ALA A 192 -6.76 -7.86 -7.06
N LYS A 193 -7.22 -9.07 -7.39
CA LYS A 193 -7.85 -9.40 -8.66
C LYS A 193 -9.19 -10.07 -8.43
N HIS A 194 -10.07 -9.96 -9.41
CA HIS A 194 -11.30 -10.75 -9.42
C HIS A 194 -10.95 -12.23 -9.59
N PRO A 195 -11.63 -13.18 -8.93
CA PRO A 195 -11.28 -14.59 -9.02
C PRO A 195 -11.38 -15.16 -10.44
N ASN A 196 -12.34 -14.64 -11.22
CA ASN A 196 -12.70 -15.17 -12.54
C ASN A 196 -12.15 -14.31 -13.70
N THR A 197 -11.57 -13.15 -13.40
CA THR A 197 -11.02 -12.25 -14.41
C THR A 197 -9.68 -11.74 -13.90
N ASN A 198 -8.68 -11.63 -14.79
CA ASN A 198 -7.38 -11.06 -14.43
C ASN A 198 -7.45 -9.53 -14.18
N THR A 199 -8.67 -8.98 -14.02
CA THR A 199 -8.93 -7.58 -13.76
C THR A 199 -8.72 -7.24 -12.29
N PRO A 200 -8.20 -6.05 -11.99
CA PRO A 200 -8.00 -5.61 -10.62
C PRO A 200 -9.33 -5.44 -9.89
N LYS A 201 -9.37 -5.87 -8.63
CA LYS A 201 -10.55 -5.80 -7.74
C LYS A 201 -10.64 -4.48 -6.97
N ILE A 202 -9.67 -3.58 -7.15
CA ILE A 202 -9.59 -2.32 -6.39
C ILE A 202 -10.65 -1.35 -6.93
N THR A 203 -11.45 -0.79 -6.04
CA THR A 203 -12.40 0.28 -6.41
C THR A 203 -11.71 1.63 -6.57
N GLU A 204 -12.34 2.58 -7.25
CA GLU A 204 -11.80 3.95 -7.38
C GLU A 204 -11.47 4.59 -6.03
N ASN A 205 -12.40 4.49 -5.07
CA ASN A 205 -12.18 5.01 -3.72
C ASN A 205 -10.96 4.35 -3.06
N GLN A 206 -10.80 3.04 -3.20
CA GLN A 206 -9.64 2.33 -2.64
C GLN A 206 -8.33 2.76 -3.29
N ALA A 207 -8.32 3.02 -4.60
CA ALA A 207 -7.14 3.54 -5.29
C ALA A 207 -6.76 4.93 -4.77
N VAL A 208 -7.72 5.83 -4.58
CA VAL A 208 -7.48 7.14 -3.94
C VAL A 208 -6.89 6.98 -2.54
N LEU A 209 -7.41 6.04 -1.74
CA LEU A 209 -6.88 5.75 -0.40
C LEU A 209 -5.42 5.27 -0.44
N VAL A 210 -5.06 4.40 -1.39
CA VAL A 210 -3.67 3.95 -1.59
C VAL A 210 -2.75 5.13 -1.89
N TYR A 211 -3.16 6.01 -2.81
CA TYR A 211 -2.42 7.21 -3.18
C TYR A 211 -2.23 8.18 -2.00
N GLU A 212 -3.33 8.55 -1.33
CA GLU A 212 -3.27 9.47 -0.19
C GLU A 212 -2.47 8.90 0.97
N PHE A 213 -2.62 7.61 1.24
CA PHE A 213 -1.88 6.96 2.31
C PHE A 213 -0.37 6.95 2.06
N LEU A 214 0.06 6.64 0.83
CA LEU A 214 1.48 6.68 0.47
C LEU A 214 2.05 8.08 0.68
N LEU A 215 1.38 9.13 0.19
CA LEU A 215 1.85 10.50 0.34
C LEU A 215 1.92 10.94 1.81
N LEU A 216 0.92 10.58 2.60
CA LEU A 216 0.94 10.84 4.05
C LEU A 216 2.10 10.12 4.75
N GLU A 217 2.51 8.95 4.28
CA GLU A 217 3.67 8.24 4.81
C GLU A 217 4.99 8.89 4.40
N LEU A 218 5.10 9.36 3.15
CA LEU A 218 6.29 10.04 2.61
C LEU A 218 6.51 11.44 3.19
N CYS A 219 5.44 12.14 3.59
CA CYS A 219 5.53 13.46 4.23
C CYS A 219 6.02 13.44 5.69
N LYS A 220 6.25 12.26 6.29
CA LYS A 220 6.74 12.17 7.67
C LYS A 220 8.22 12.55 7.74
N GLN A 221 8.64 13.08 8.89
CA GLN A 221 10.06 13.37 9.17
C GLN A 221 10.94 12.12 9.01
N GLU A 222 10.41 10.97 9.45
CA GLU A 222 11.00 9.66 9.22
C GLU A 222 9.98 8.80 8.45
N PRO A 223 10.04 8.75 7.12
CA PRO A 223 9.15 7.88 6.36
C PRO A 223 9.56 6.41 6.55
N VAL A 224 8.57 5.55 6.83
CA VAL A 224 8.80 4.09 6.82
C VAL A 224 8.67 3.55 5.38
N ALA A 225 7.93 4.26 4.54
CA ALA A 225 7.82 3.94 3.12
C ALA A 225 9.20 4.08 2.44
N ASN A 226 9.49 3.18 1.52
CA ASN A 226 10.72 3.13 0.74
C ASN A 226 10.37 2.95 -0.74
N ILE A 227 11.37 2.87 -1.62
CA ILE A 227 11.16 2.75 -3.06
C ILE A 227 10.31 1.53 -3.44
N PHE A 228 10.47 0.41 -2.73
CA PHE A 228 9.64 -0.78 -2.93
C PHE A 228 8.16 -0.49 -2.66
N HIS A 229 7.83 0.18 -1.54
CA HIS A 229 6.45 0.55 -1.23
C HIS A 229 5.84 1.51 -2.28
N ILE A 230 6.62 2.48 -2.75
CA ILE A 230 6.23 3.41 -3.82
C ILE A 230 5.91 2.65 -5.10
N ASN A 231 6.82 1.77 -5.53
CA ASN A 231 6.71 0.96 -6.71
C ASN A 231 5.47 0.06 -6.69
N THR A 232 5.21 -0.60 -5.56
CA THR A 232 4.03 -1.45 -5.38
C THR A 232 2.73 -0.62 -5.40
N ALA A 233 2.72 0.57 -4.80
CA ALA A 233 1.58 1.48 -4.86
C ALA A 233 1.30 1.99 -6.28
N MET A 234 2.34 2.40 -7.03
CA MET A 234 2.20 2.81 -8.44
C MET A 234 1.62 1.67 -9.28
N LYS A 235 2.11 0.44 -9.10
CA LYS A 235 1.55 -0.75 -9.76
C LYS A 235 0.07 -0.96 -9.42
N ALA A 236 -0.31 -0.85 -8.14
CA ALA A 236 -1.71 -0.99 -7.73
C ALA A 236 -2.61 0.04 -8.40
N LEU A 237 -2.18 1.30 -8.46
CA LEU A 237 -2.92 2.39 -9.11
C LEU A 237 -3.04 2.19 -10.62
N ARG A 238 -1.93 1.82 -11.28
CA ARG A 238 -1.92 1.53 -12.71
C ARG A 238 -2.87 0.39 -13.05
N LEU A 239 -2.81 -0.70 -12.30
CA LEU A 239 -3.72 -1.83 -12.49
C LEU A 239 -5.18 -1.35 -12.33
N ALA A 240 -5.49 -0.56 -11.30
CA ALA A 240 -6.82 0.03 -11.10
C ALA A 240 -7.23 1.10 -12.14
N GLY A 241 -6.47 1.31 -13.22
CA GLY A 241 -6.75 2.33 -14.24
C GLY A 241 -6.51 3.77 -13.78
N LYS A 242 -5.95 3.99 -12.59
CA LYS A 242 -5.66 5.31 -12.03
C LYS A 242 -4.26 5.78 -12.42
N HIS A 243 -4.01 5.83 -13.73
CA HIS A 243 -2.73 6.18 -14.33
C HIS A 243 -2.23 7.56 -13.91
N GLU A 244 -3.12 8.56 -13.88
CA GLU A 244 -2.79 9.93 -13.48
C GLU A 244 -2.30 10.02 -12.02
N LEU A 245 -2.83 9.18 -11.12
CA LEU A 245 -2.36 9.13 -9.74
C LEU A 245 -0.96 8.49 -9.65
N ALA A 246 -0.68 7.46 -10.45
CA ALA A 246 0.65 6.85 -10.53
C ALA A 246 1.70 7.81 -11.11
N ILE A 247 1.36 8.53 -12.19
CA ILE A 247 2.19 9.60 -12.78
C ILE A 247 2.48 10.69 -11.73
N ARG A 248 1.47 11.10 -10.97
CA ARG A 248 1.62 12.11 -9.93
C ARG A 248 2.54 11.66 -8.78
N ILE A 249 2.51 10.38 -8.40
CA ILE A 249 3.48 9.84 -7.43
C ILE A 249 4.90 10.00 -7.96
N PHE A 250 5.17 9.57 -9.20
CA PHE A 250 6.48 9.69 -9.82
C PHE A 250 6.99 11.13 -9.81
N ASN A 251 6.15 12.08 -10.23
CA ASN A 251 6.52 13.49 -10.31
C ASN A 251 6.87 14.12 -8.96
N ARG A 252 6.35 13.55 -7.86
CA ARG A 252 6.60 14.01 -6.48
C ARG A 252 7.75 13.31 -5.79
N LEU A 253 8.39 12.30 -6.39
CA LEU A 253 9.51 11.59 -5.74
C LEU A 253 10.67 12.50 -5.36
N LYS A 254 10.93 13.53 -6.18
CA LYS A 254 11.93 14.56 -5.91
C LYS A 254 11.63 15.36 -4.63
N ASP A 255 10.35 15.59 -4.32
CA ASP A 255 9.92 16.36 -3.14
C ASP A 255 10.27 15.60 -1.84
N TYR A 256 10.44 14.28 -1.95
CA TYR A 256 10.78 13.39 -0.84
C TYR A 256 12.23 12.90 -0.89
N ASN A 257 13.06 13.46 -1.77
CA ASN A 257 14.45 13.06 -2.00
C ASN A 257 14.60 11.54 -2.28
N VAL A 258 13.60 10.94 -2.93
CA VAL A 258 13.63 9.53 -3.33
C VAL A 258 14.06 9.43 -4.79
N LYS A 259 15.09 8.62 -5.06
CA LYS A 259 15.57 8.37 -6.42
C LYS A 259 14.75 7.24 -7.06
N PRO A 260 14.17 7.45 -8.26
CA PRO A 260 13.50 6.38 -9.01
C PRO A 260 14.48 5.26 -9.38
N ASP A 261 14.04 4.01 -9.30
CA ASP A 261 14.77 2.84 -9.81
C ASP A 261 14.17 2.33 -11.14
N SER A 262 14.74 1.24 -11.68
CA SER A 262 14.27 0.66 -12.95
C SER A 262 12.77 0.35 -12.93
N PHE A 263 12.30 -0.20 -11.81
CA PHE A 263 10.90 -0.58 -11.65
C PHE A 263 9.99 0.65 -11.53
N THR A 264 10.46 1.71 -10.87
CA THR A 264 9.75 2.99 -10.80
C THR A 264 9.52 3.56 -12.20
N TYR A 265 10.55 3.57 -13.06
CA TYR A 265 10.43 4.01 -14.46
C TYR A 265 9.51 3.11 -15.27
N THR A 266 9.59 1.78 -15.06
CA THR A 266 8.70 0.81 -15.71
C THR A 266 7.23 1.13 -15.43
N GLU A 267 6.85 1.27 -14.15
CA GLU A 267 5.47 1.58 -13.77
C GLU A 267 5.03 2.98 -14.23
N TYR A 268 5.95 3.94 -14.32
CA TYR A 268 5.70 5.27 -14.86
C TYR A 268 5.38 5.24 -16.35
N PHE A 269 6.21 4.62 -17.19
CA PHE A 269 5.98 4.54 -18.64
C PHE A 269 4.72 3.74 -18.98
N LEU A 270 4.47 2.63 -18.27
CA LEU A 270 3.22 1.88 -18.42
C LEU A 270 1.98 2.71 -18.04
N SER A 271 2.12 3.70 -17.16
CA SER A 271 1.03 4.63 -16.80
C SER A 271 0.88 5.76 -17.83
N LEU A 272 1.99 6.34 -18.31
CA LEU A 272 1.98 7.37 -19.34
C LEU A 272 1.29 6.93 -20.64
N ARG A 273 1.41 5.65 -21.01
CA ARG A 273 0.73 5.08 -22.19
C ARG A 273 -0.79 5.31 -22.19
N TYR A 274 -1.41 5.44 -21.02
CA TYR A 274 -2.85 5.66 -20.86
C TYR A 274 -3.19 7.05 -20.33
N SER A 275 -2.27 8.02 -20.46
CA SER A 275 -2.58 9.40 -20.07
C SER A 275 -3.58 10.03 -21.04
N ASN A 276 -4.45 10.89 -20.49
CA ASN A 276 -5.42 11.63 -21.29
C ASN A 276 -4.76 12.69 -22.18
N ASN A 277 -3.60 13.22 -21.79
CA ASN A 277 -2.82 14.14 -22.61
C ASN A 277 -1.63 13.40 -23.22
N TYR A 278 -1.87 12.78 -24.37
CA TYR A 278 -0.89 11.88 -24.98
C TYR A 278 0.36 12.61 -25.51
N THR A 279 0.22 13.83 -26.02
CA THR A 279 1.35 14.69 -26.41
C THR A 279 2.29 14.95 -25.23
N GLU A 280 1.74 15.35 -24.08
CA GLU A 280 2.54 15.57 -22.88
C GLU A 280 3.14 14.27 -22.35
N ALA A 281 2.42 13.16 -22.48
CA ALA A 281 2.92 11.86 -22.09
C ALA A 281 4.15 11.43 -22.91
N VAL A 282 4.15 11.66 -24.24
CA VAL A 282 5.32 11.41 -25.10
C VAL A 282 6.48 12.32 -24.70
N ARG A 283 6.22 13.61 -24.45
CA ARG A 283 7.24 14.57 -24.01
C ARG A 283 7.90 14.17 -22.70
N GLU A 284 7.11 13.81 -21.70
CA GLU A 284 7.64 13.32 -20.43
C GLU A 284 8.32 11.96 -20.58
N ALA A 285 7.81 11.06 -21.42
CA ALA A 285 8.47 9.78 -21.68
C ALA A 285 9.90 9.97 -22.20
N GLU A 286 10.07 10.81 -23.23
CA GLU A 286 11.37 11.11 -23.84
C GLU A 286 12.33 11.80 -22.85
N LYS A 287 11.84 12.82 -22.14
CA LYS A 287 12.59 13.53 -21.11
C LYS A 287 13.05 12.61 -19.99
N GLN A 288 12.16 11.77 -19.46
CA GLN A 288 12.46 10.89 -18.34
C GLN A 288 13.34 9.70 -18.75
N PHE A 289 13.18 9.15 -19.96
CA PHE A 289 14.04 8.09 -20.47
C PHE A 289 15.47 8.59 -20.73
N ARG A 290 15.63 9.77 -21.34
CA ARG A 290 16.93 10.46 -21.45
C ARG A 290 17.57 10.68 -20.08
N ALA A 291 16.79 11.11 -19.08
CA ALA A 291 17.29 11.27 -17.72
C ALA A 291 17.70 9.93 -17.09
N ALA A 292 16.96 8.85 -17.32
CA ALA A 292 17.28 7.51 -16.82
C ALA A 292 18.62 7.00 -17.38
N GLN A 293 18.85 7.17 -18.70
CA GLN A 293 20.12 6.86 -19.35
C GLN A 293 21.29 7.63 -18.69
N ARG A 294 21.15 8.95 -18.52
CA ARG A 294 22.20 9.81 -17.94
C ARG A 294 22.46 9.57 -16.45
N ARG A 295 21.43 9.21 -15.69
CA ARG A 295 21.53 8.89 -14.25
C ARG A 295 22.09 7.50 -13.98
N LYS A 296 22.46 6.73 -15.02
CA LYS A 296 22.94 5.35 -14.92
C LYS A 296 21.97 4.46 -14.13
N VAL A 297 20.66 4.67 -14.34
CA VAL A 297 19.65 3.72 -13.88
C VAL A 297 19.92 2.40 -14.61
N LYS A 298 19.80 1.26 -13.92
CA LYS A 298 19.90 -0.04 -14.59
C LYS A 298 18.73 -0.16 -15.58
N LEU A 299 19.01 -0.02 -16.87
CA LEU A 299 18.04 -0.25 -17.91
C LEU A 299 17.91 -1.76 -18.11
N ASP A 300 16.71 -2.28 -17.95
CA ASP A 300 16.39 -3.68 -18.17
C ASP A 300 15.33 -3.83 -19.27
N VAL A 301 15.11 -5.07 -19.69
CA VAL A 301 14.13 -5.44 -20.72
C VAL A 301 12.75 -4.87 -20.41
N GLN A 302 12.31 -4.89 -19.14
CA GLN A 302 10.96 -4.45 -18.75
C GLN A 302 10.80 -2.94 -18.86
N LEU A 303 11.79 -2.17 -18.43
CA LEU A 303 11.79 -0.72 -18.53
C LEU A 303 11.75 -0.27 -19.98
N VAL A 304 12.65 -0.82 -20.82
CA VAL A 304 12.73 -0.43 -22.23
C VAL A 304 11.50 -0.89 -23.00
N GLN A 305 10.96 -2.07 -22.69
CA GLN A 305 9.69 -2.53 -23.25
C GLN A 305 8.51 -1.64 -22.83
N ALA A 306 8.50 -1.15 -21.59
CA ALA A 306 7.47 -0.22 -21.12
C ALA A 306 7.55 1.12 -21.85
N TYR A 307 8.75 1.68 -22.01
CA TYR A 307 9.01 2.90 -22.76
C TYR A 307 8.62 2.74 -24.24
N SER A 308 9.06 1.68 -24.91
CA SER A 308 8.71 1.42 -26.32
C SER A 308 7.20 1.24 -26.51
N SER A 309 6.51 0.65 -25.53
CA SER A 309 5.07 0.44 -25.61
C SER A 309 4.24 1.72 -25.68
N ILE A 310 4.79 2.87 -25.29
CA ILE A 310 4.12 4.16 -25.50
C ILE A 310 3.94 4.36 -27.00
N PHE A 311 5.04 4.28 -27.75
CA PHE A 311 5.11 4.50 -29.20
C PHE A 311 4.47 3.38 -30.02
N VAL A 312 4.70 2.12 -29.66
CA VAL A 312 4.17 0.96 -30.40
C VAL A 312 2.64 0.93 -30.43
N PHE A 313 1.98 1.33 -29.34
CA PHE A 313 0.52 1.33 -29.21
C PHE A 313 -0.10 2.73 -29.37
N SER A 314 0.61 3.66 -30.01
CA SER A 314 0.04 4.94 -30.42
C SER A 314 -0.86 4.77 -31.64
N ASP A 315 -1.78 5.69 -31.85
CA ASP A 315 -2.61 5.80 -33.05
C ASP A 315 -2.02 6.80 -34.07
N ASP A 316 -0.72 7.14 -33.94
CA ASP A 316 0.03 8.04 -34.82
C ASP A 316 1.15 7.27 -35.54
N LEU A 317 1.13 7.26 -36.87
CA LEU A 317 2.10 6.53 -37.71
C LEU A 317 3.55 6.92 -37.40
N ARG A 318 3.79 8.21 -37.12
CA ARG A 318 5.14 8.75 -36.86
C ARG A 318 5.68 8.21 -35.55
N LEU A 319 4.80 8.03 -34.56
CA LEU A 319 5.15 7.42 -33.29
C LEU A 319 5.28 5.90 -33.40
N GLN A 320 4.49 5.23 -34.23
CA GLN A 320 4.65 3.79 -34.48
C GLN A 320 5.99 3.48 -35.16
N GLU A 321 6.42 4.28 -36.16
CA GLU A 321 7.76 4.19 -36.76
C GLU A 321 8.84 4.40 -35.69
N ARG A 322 8.66 5.38 -34.81
CA ARG A 322 9.55 5.60 -33.67
C ARG A 322 9.60 4.38 -32.75
N GLY A 323 8.47 3.73 -32.50
CA GLY A 323 8.36 2.48 -31.76
C GLY A 323 9.18 1.37 -32.40
N LEU A 324 9.06 1.19 -33.73
CA LEU A 324 9.83 0.22 -34.51
C LEU A 324 11.34 0.48 -34.36
N LEU A 325 11.78 1.73 -34.51
CA LEU A 325 13.19 2.10 -34.35
C LEU A 325 13.71 1.82 -32.92
N ILE A 326 12.92 2.12 -31.89
CA ILE A 326 13.27 1.80 -30.50
C ILE A 326 13.43 0.29 -30.31
N LEU A 327 12.51 -0.52 -30.88
CA LEU A 327 12.60 -1.98 -30.78
C LEU A 327 13.87 -2.51 -31.44
N ARG A 328 14.17 -2.06 -32.67
CA ARG A 328 15.37 -2.47 -33.42
C ARG A 328 16.67 -2.08 -32.70
N ARG A 329 16.73 -0.87 -32.14
CA ARG A 329 17.93 -0.37 -31.46
C ARG A 329 18.18 -1.01 -30.10
N TRP A 330 17.14 -1.41 -29.36
CA TRP A 330 17.31 -1.94 -28.00
C TRP A 330 17.22 -3.45 -27.87
N PHE A 331 16.65 -4.15 -28.85
CA PHE A 331 16.43 -5.59 -28.80
C PHE A 331 16.99 -6.29 -30.03
N ASP A 332 17.45 -7.53 -29.86
CA ASP A 332 17.95 -8.40 -30.93
C ASP A 332 16.80 -9.00 -31.75
N VAL A 333 16.08 -8.13 -32.47
CA VAL A 333 14.93 -8.48 -33.32
C VAL A 333 15.22 -8.42 -34.83
N CYS A 334 16.39 -7.88 -35.21
CA CYS A 334 16.86 -7.77 -36.60
C CYS A 334 18.40 -7.62 -36.65
N PRO A 335 19.06 -7.86 -37.80
CA PRO A 335 20.46 -7.51 -38.04
C PRO A 335 20.74 -6.00 -37.93
N GLU A 336 21.99 -5.62 -37.61
CA GLU A 336 22.40 -4.20 -37.49
C GLU A 336 22.12 -3.33 -38.73
N PRO A 337 22.36 -3.81 -39.98
CA PRO A 337 22.08 -3.01 -41.18
C PRO A 337 20.59 -2.65 -41.34
N GLU A 338 19.70 -3.41 -40.71
CA GLU A 338 18.26 -3.21 -40.81
C GLU A 338 17.69 -2.22 -39.78
N ILE A 339 18.50 -1.79 -38.81
CA ILE A 339 18.06 -0.95 -37.69
C ILE A 339 17.47 0.37 -38.18
N ASP A 340 18.16 1.03 -39.11
CA ASP A 340 17.85 2.39 -39.57
C ASP A 340 17.12 2.43 -40.93
N ILE A 341 16.61 1.29 -41.43
CA ILE A 341 15.77 1.24 -42.64
C ILE A 341 14.52 2.11 -42.42
N SER A 342 14.31 3.07 -43.31
CA SER A 342 13.16 3.96 -43.32
C SER A 342 11.88 3.23 -43.70
N VAL A 343 10.76 3.70 -43.14
CA VAL A 343 9.42 3.25 -43.49
C VAL A 343 8.89 4.05 -44.68
N ASP A 344 8.21 3.38 -45.61
CA ASP A 344 7.42 4.01 -46.66
C ASP A 344 5.94 4.00 -46.27
N TYR A 345 5.39 5.18 -45.98
CA TYR A 345 4.00 5.31 -45.55
C TYR A 345 2.97 4.99 -46.64
N ASP A 346 3.35 5.00 -47.92
CA ASP A 346 2.44 4.71 -49.02
C ASP A 346 2.16 3.20 -49.15
N THR A 347 2.97 2.37 -48.50
CA THR A 347 2.93 0.90 -48.59
C THR A 347 2.33 0.22 -47.37
N ILE A 348 1.70 0.98 -46.46
CA ILE A 348 1.16 0.48 -45.19
C ILE A 348 0.01 -0.51 -45.43
N ASP A 349 0.06 -1.66 -44.76
CA ASP A 349 -1.05 -2.61 -44.74
C ASP A 349 -2.10 -2.19 -43.70
N THR A 350 -3.12 -1.49 -44.18
CA THR A 350 -4.23 -1.00 -43.36
C THR A 350 -5.15 -2.11 -42.81
N ASN A 351 -5.01 -3.36 -43.26
CA ASN A 351 -5.74 -4.50 -42.69
C ASN A 351 -5.17 -4.93 -41.34
N ILE A 352 -3.94 -4.55 -41.03
CA ILE A 352 -3.30 -4.86 -39.75
C ILE A 352 -3.63 -3.74 -38.76
N SER A 353 -4.32 -4.09 -37.68
CA SER A 353 -4.60 -3.14 -36.61
C SER A 353 -3.38 -2.96 -35.72
N VAL A 354 -2.73 -1.80 -35.85
CA VAL A 354 -1.70 -1.32 -34.93
C VAL A 354 -2.23 -0.07 -34.25
N GLY A 355 -2.28 -0.08 -32.92
CA GLY A 355 -2.76 1.07 -32.16
C GLY A 355 -3.34 0.71 -30.80
N SER A 356 -4.05 1.67 -30.24
CA SER A 356 -4.55 1.61 -28.87
C SER A 356 -5.87 0.85 -28.76
N GLY A 357 -6.69 0.84 -29.82
CA GLY A 357 -8.08 0.38 -29.80
C GLY A 357 -8.96 1.14 -28.79
N SER A 358 -8.55 2.35 -28.40
CA SER A 358 -9.14 3.17 -27.34
C SER A 358 -10.18 4.14 -27.89
N ASP A 359 -11.24 4.41 -27.12
CA ASP A 359 -12.21 5.47 -27.44
C ASP A 359 -11.57 6.87 -27.50
N THR A 360 -10.47 7.06 -26.76
CA THR A 360 -9.63 8.26 -26.85
C THR A 360 -8.36 7.95 -27.66
N PRO A 361 -8.16 8.59 -28.83
CA PRO A 361 -7.02 8.30 -29.69
C PRO A 361 -5.71 8.75 -29.05
N ARG A 362 -4.74 7.85 -29.02
CA ARG A 362 -3.37 8.04 -28.51
C ARG A 362 -2.47 8.60 -29.62
N ARG A 363 -2.69 9.85 -29.99
CA ARG A 363 -1.92 10.54 -31.04
C ARG A 363 -1.42 11.89 -30.56
N LEU A 364 -0.41 12.43 -31.26
CA LEU A 364 0.03 13.81 -31.02
C LEU A 364 -1.08 14.78 -31.46
N ALA A 365 -1.05 15.98 -30.89
CA ALA A 365 -1.88 17.07 -31.40
C ALA A 365 -1.40 17.47 -32.82
N ASP A 366 -2.32 17.91 -33.67
CA ASP A 366 -2.06 18.14 -35.09
C ASP A 366 -1.03 19.26 -35.34
N ASP A 367 -0.94 20.22 -34.42
CA ASP A 367 -0.02 21.37 -34.44
C ASP A 367 1.40 21.04 -33.91
N VAL A 368 1.61 19.83 -33.42
CA VAL A 368 2.86 19.43 -32.77
C VAL A 368 3.77 18.71 -33.77
N ASP A 369 4.91 19.33 -34.05
CA ASP A 369 6.00 18.67 -34.78
C ASP A 369 6.70 17.64 -33.86
N PRO A 370 6.68 16.33 -34.20
CA PRO A 370 7.36 15.29 -33.42
C PRO A 370 8.85 15.57 -33.19
N SER A 371 9.53 16.24 -34.12
CA SER A 371 10.97 16.55 -34.02
C SER A 371 11.31 17.39 -32.79
N THR A 372 10.36 18.19 -32.30
CA THR A 372 10.51 19.07 -31.14
C THR A 372 10.38 18.33 -29.80
N ILE A 373 9.79 17.13 -29.81
CA ILE A 373 9.48 16.35 -28.61
C ILE A 373 10.35 15.09 -28.52
N LEU A 374 10.56 14.41 -29.65
CA LEU A 374 11.27 13.14 -29.71
C LEU A 374 12.77 13.32 -29.46
N LEU A 375 13.39 12.34 -28.83
CA LEU A 375 14.86 12.34 -28.72
C LEU A 375 15.49 12.20 -30.10
N PRO A 376 16.65 12.84 -30.37
CA PRO A 376 17.44 12.57 -31.57
C PRO A 376 17.69 11.06 -31.72
N LYS A 377 17.66 10.55 -32.96
CA LYS A 377 17.89 9.11 -33.22
C LYS A 377 19.22 8.62 -32.62
N SER A 378 20.24 9.47 -32.61
CA SER A 378 21.56 9.21 -31.99
C SER A 378 21.54 9.06 -30.47
N GLU A 379 20.49 9.54 -29.78
CA GLU A 379 20.31 9.37 -28.33
C GLU A 379 19.49 8.12 -27.95
N ILE A 380 19.03 7.34 -28.93
CA ILE A 380 18.39 6.04 -28.69
C ILE A 380 19.48 4.97 -28.55
N ASN A 381 19.48 4.28 -27.41
CA ASN A 381 20.46 3.26 -27.05
C ASN A 381 21.92 3.75 -27.12
N GLN A 382 22.26 4.75 -26.31
CA GLN A 382 23.63 5.28 -26.27
C GLN A 382 24.66 4.27 -25.77
N CYS A 383 24.26 3.23 -25.04
CA CYS A 383 25.19 2.18 -24.58
C CYS A 383 25.48 1.12 -25.64
N GLY A 384 24.75 1.11 -26.76
CA GLY A 384 24.95 0.18 -27.88
C GLY A 384 24.66 -1.29 -27.57
N THR A 385 24.23 -1.61 -26.35
CA THR A 385 23.91 -2.99 -25.95
C THR A 385 22.47 -3.29 -26.33
N ARG A 386 22.25 -4.40 -27.03
CA ARG A 386 20.92 -4.92 -27.34
C ARG A 386 20.58 -6.05 -26.37
N PHE A 387 19.31 -6.16 -26.01
CA PHE A 387 18.81 -7.23 -25.16
C PHE A 387 18.21 -8.34 -26.01
N GLU A 388 18.30 -9.59 -25.52
CA GLU A 388 17.51 -10.68 -26.06
C GLU A 388 16.02 -10.34 -26.02
N ALA A 389 15.35 -10.51 -27.17
CA ALA A 389 13.93 -10.25 -27.28
C ALA A 389 13.14 -11.41 -26.64
N ASN A 390 12.10 -11.08 -25.88
CA ASN A 390 11.10 -12.07 -25.50
C ASN A 390 10.00 -12.14 -26.56
N GLU A 391 9.19 -13.19 -26.51
CA GLU A 391 8.08 -13.43 -27.45
C GLU A 391 7.17 -12.20 -27.65
N GLN A 392 6.90 -11.43 -26.58
CA GLN A 392 6.07 -10.22 -26.69
C GLN A 392 6.74 -9.11 -27.50
N ILE A 393 8.06 -8.97 -27.39
CA ILE A 393 8.85 -7.98 -28.12
C ILE A 393 8.97 -8.40 -29.59
N GLU A 394 9.26 -9.67 -29.85
CA GLU A 394 9.33 -10.23 -31.20
C GLU A 394 8.00 -10.08 -31.94
N ASN A 395 6.89 -10.41 -31.28
CA ASN A 395 5.56 -10.25 -31.86
C ASN A 395 5.25 -8.79 -32.17
N ARG A 396 5.56 -7.85 -31.26
CA ARG A 396 5.36 -6.41 -31.51
C ARG A 396 6.20 -5.90 -32.68
N HIS A 397 7.46 -6.30 -32.75
CA HIS A 397 8.34 -5.96 -33.87
C HIS A 397 7.79 -6.52 -35.18
N ALA A 398 7.41 -7.81 -35.20
CA ALA A 398 6.87 -8.47 -36.38
C ALA A 398 5.58 -7.80 -36.87
N THR A 399 4.65 -7.47 -35.96
CA THR A 399 3.41 -6.76 -36.31
C THR A 399 3.71 -5.39 -36.93
N LEU A 400 4.66 -4.63 -36.38
CA LEU A 400 5.05 -3.33 -36.96
C LEU A 400 5.76 -3.49 -38.32
N CYS A 401 6.62 -4.49 -38.49
CA CYS A 401 7.25 -4.82 -39.77
C CYS A 401 6.21 -5.17 -40.84
N GLN A 402 5.21 -5.99 -40.50
CA GLN A 402 4.12 -6.32 -41.41
C GLN A 402 3.27 -5.09 -41.73
N TYR A 403 2.92 -4.31 -40.70
CA TYR A 403 2.12 -3.09 -40.86
C TYR A 403 2.79 -2.08 -41.80
N PHE A 404 4.09 -1.87 -41.65
CA PHE A 404 4.87 -0.95 -42.49
C PHE A 404 5.46 -1.59 -43.75
N ASN A 405 5.15 -2.86 -44.03
CA ASN A 405 5.71 -3.63 -45.14
C ASN A 405 7.26 -3.58 -45.25
N VAL A 406 7.95 -3.55 -44.10
CA VAL A 406 9.42 -3.56 -44.03
C VAL A 406 9.85 -4.97 -43.66
N HIS A 407 10.34 -5.71 -44.67
CA HIS A 407 10.53 -7.17 -44.67
C HIS A 407 11.09 -7.82 -43.39
N ARG A 408 10.59 -9.04 -43.15
CA ARG A 408 11.31 -10.18 -42.55
C ARG A 408 12.01 -10.93 -43.70
N ASN A 409 13.32 -11.12 -43.62
CA ASN A 409 13.97 -12.27 -44.26
C ASN A 409 14.48 -13.21 -43.17
#